data_AF-A0A4D7DMX4-F1
#
_entry.id   AF-A0A4D7DMX4-F1
#
_cell.length_a   1.000
_cell.length_b   1.000
_cell.length_c   1.000
_cell.angle_alpha   90.00
_cell.angle_beta   90.00
_cell.angle_gamma   90.00
#
_symmetry.space_group_name_H-M   'P 1'
#
loop_
_entity.id
_entity.type
_entity.pdbx_description
1 polymer ?
#
loop_
_entity_poly.entity_id
_entity_poly.type
_entity_poly.pdbx_seq_one_letter_code
_entity_poly.pdbx_strand_id
1 'polypeptide(L)'
;MPMTKRLISALCLSAAAMWLPSAQAIAGQKVHCTVILDAESGKALHREGTCDKGFAPQSTFKFPLAVMGYDAGILKDATTPRWEYRAEWKRPKREQETTDPTIWEKDSIVWYSQEITRRLGKEKFADYARRFEYGNADVRGVKGQTDGLTEAWLMSSLKISGDGQADFVRRFVNRKLPVSSEAFAKTEAVIPQFSAADGWQVHGKTGSGRMRTKAGKFDGDSWLGWFVGWAQKDGRKVVFARLNIQDWKSEEPISFFTRDSLIADLPKLVK
;
A
#
# COMPACT_ATOMS: atom_id res chain seq x y z
N MET A 1 46.86 51.24 -59.34
CA MET A 1 45.46 51.09 -59.81
C MET A 1 45.50 50.14 -61.01
N PRO A 2 44.62 49.12 -61.15
CA PRO A 2 44.32 47.90 -60.36
C PRO A 2 45.14 46.66 -60.90
N MET A 3 45.15 45.43 -60.36
CA MET A 3 44.13 44.36 -60.53
C MET A 3 44.52 43.10 -59.72
N THR A 4 43.57 42.64 -58.90
CA THR A 4 43.13 41.24 -58.62
C THR A 4 44.05 40.03 -58.89
N LYS A 5 44.23 39.19 -57.86
CA LYS A 5 44.05 37.72 -57.97
C LYS A 5 43.35 37.16 -56.71
N ARG A 6 42.24 36.45 -56.93
CA ARG A 6 41.50 35.67 -55.93
C ARG A 6 42.25 34.37 -55.64
N LEU A 7 42.37 33.99 -54.37
CA LEU A 7 42.76 32.65 -53.93
C LEU A 7 41.63 32.10 -53.06
N ILE A 8 41.04 31.00 -53.53
CA ILE A 8 40.01 30.23 -52.84
C ILE A 8 40.73 29.34 -51.82
N SER A 9 40.50 29.58 -50.53
CA SER A 9 40.91 28.65 -49.46
C SER A 9 39.71 27.78 -49.09
N ALA A 10 39.83 26.48 -49.33
CA ALA A 10 38.87 25.48 -48.90
C ALA A 10 39.01 25.28 -47.38
N LEU A 11 37.95 25.59 -46.64
CA LEU A 11 37.85 25.34 -45.21
C LEU A 11 37.33 23.92 -45.00
N CYS A 12 38.19 22.98 -44.60
CA CYS A 12 37.78 21.67 -44.11
C CYS A 12 37.16 21.81 -42.72
N LEU A 13 35.83 21.84 -42.62
CA LEU A 13 35.13 21.66 -41.34
C LEU A 13 35.14 20.17 -40.95
N SER A 14 36.02 19.81 -40.03
CA SER A 14 35.93 18.54 -39.30
C SER A 14 34.79 18.60 -38.29
N ALA A 15 33.66 17.97 -38.60
CA ALA A 15 32.55 17.79 -37.69
C ALA A 15 32.91 16.76 -36.61
N ALA A 16 33.25 17.22 -35.41
CA ALA A 16 33.34 16.36 -34.25
C ALA A 16 31.92 16.00 -33.80
N ALA A 17 31.48 14.78 -34.11
CA ALA A 17 30.23 14.25 -33.59
C ALA A 17 30.39 14.03 -32.06
N MET A 18 29.83 14.95 -31.27
CA MET A 18 29.67 14.74 -29.83
C MET A 18 28.62 13.64 -29.62
N TRP A 19 29.08 12.46 -29.22
CA TRP A 19 28.21 11.40 -28.75
C TRP A 19 27.59 11.81 -27.42
N LEU A 20 26.37 12.34 -27.46
CA LEU A 20 25.56 12.49 -26.26
C LEU A 20 25.15 11.09 -25.79
N PRO A 21 25.42 10.71 -24.52
CA PRO A 21 24.90 9.46 -23.99
C PRO A 21 23.37 9.55 -23.98
N SER A 22 22.74 8.65 -24.72
CA SER A 22 21.30 8.45 -24.69
C SER A 22 20.89 8.26 -23.22
N ALA A 23 20.08 9.17 -22.68
CA ALA A 23 19.46 8.97 -21.38
C ALA A 23 18.54 7.73 -21.48
N GLN A 24 19.05 6.56 -21.11
CA GLN A 24 18.22 5.40 -20.90
C GLN A 24 17.22 5.76 -19.81
N ALA A 25 15.95 5.83 -20.17
CA ALA A 25 14.87 5.88 -19.18
C ALA A 25 15.05 4.66 -18.29
N ILE A 26 15.42 4.89 -17.02
CA ILE A 26 15.52 3.84 -16.02
C ILE A 26 14.09 3.34 -15.83
N ALA A 27 13.76 2.19 -16.40
CA ALA A 27 12.47 1.53 -16.16
C ALA A 27 12.28 1.35 -14.65
N GLY A 28 11.09 1.67 -14.14
CA GLY A 28 10.77 1.55 -12.72
C GLY A 28 11.08 0.15 -12.21
N GLN A 29 11.68 0.05 -11.01
CA GLN A 29 12.08 -1.23 -10.44
C GLN A 29 10.87 -2.16 -10.32
N LYS A 30 10.88 -3.28 -11.06
CA LYS A 30 9.89 -4.35 -10.86
C LYS A 30 10.16 -5.06 -9.53
N VAL A 31 9.13 -5.19 -8.71
CA VAL A 31 9.20 -5.90 -7.42
C VAL A 31 8.02 -6.85 -7.35
N HIS A 32 8.30 -8.10 -7.00
CA HIS A 32 7.29 -9.06 -6.61
C HIS A 32 7.62 -9.59 -5.22
N CYS A 33 6.61 -9.78 -4.39
CA CYS A 33 6.73 -10.51 -3.14
C CYS A 33 5.43 -11.27 -2.87
N THR A 34 5.56 -12.53 -2.46
CA THR A 34 4.47 -13.30 -1.84
C THR A 34 4.99 -13.94 -0.57
N VAL A 35 4.37 -13.62 0.57
CA VAL A 35 4.58 -14.30 1.86
C VAL A 35 3.28 -14.97 2.25
N ILE A 36 3.34 -16.25 2.62
CA ILE A 36 2.24 -16.99 3.24
C ILE A 36 2.79 -17.78 4.41
N LEU A 37 2.24 -17.53 5.59
CA LEU A 37 2.62 -18.21 6.83
C LEU A 37 1.44 -19.01 7.35
N ASP A 38 1.72 -20.17 7.93
CA ASP A 38 0.80 -20.84 8.82
C ASP A 38 0.54 -19.94 10.04
N ALA A 39 -0.72 -19.65 10.34
CA ALA A 39 -1.06 -18.63 11.34
C ALA A 39 -0.65 -19.05 12.76
N GLU A 40 -0.78 -20.33 13.09
CA GLU A 40 -0.49 -20.87 14.41
C GLU A 40 1.03 -20.97 14.64
N SER A 41 1.69 -21.81 13.86
CA SER A 41 3.13 -22.10 14.01
C SER A 41 4.03 -20.94 13.57
N GLY A 42 3.56 -20.07 12.66
CA GLY A 42 4.39 -19.06 12.01
C GLY A 42 5.33 -19.62 10.94
N LYS A 43 5.25 -20.91 10.63
CA LYS A 43 6.05 -21.54 9.57
C LYS A 43 5.71 -20.89 8.22
N ALA A 44 6.74 -20.53 7.46
CA ALA A 44 6.56 -20.11 6.07
C ALA A 44 6.09 -21.30 5.22
N LEU A 45 4.88 -21.19 4.68
CA LEU A 45 4.35 -22.12 3.67
C LEU A 45 4.83 -21.72 2.28
N HIS A 46 4.94 -20.42 2.05
CA HIS A 46 5.49 -19.85 0.83
C HIS A 46 6.16 -18.50 1.14
N ARG A 47 7.34 -18.27 0.57
CA ARG A 47 8.02 -16.97 0.61
C ARG A 47 8.84 -16.79 -0.66
N GLU A 48 8.43 -15.89 -1.53
CA GLU A 48 9.06 -15.67 -2.83
C GLU A 48 9.20 -14.17 -3.12
N GLY A 49 10.34 -13.78 -3.70
CA GLY A 49 10.61 -12.41 -4.13
C GLY A 49 11.20 -11.51 -3.04
N THR A 50 11.08 -10.19 -3.23
CA THR A 50 11.67 -9.17 -2.34
C THR A 50 10.71 -8.82 -1.20
N CYS A 51 10.67 -9.69 -0.19
CA CYS A 51 9.70 -9.59 0.90
C CYS A 51 10.19 -8.87 2.16
N ASP A 52 11.47 -8.56 2.25
CA ASP A 52 12.13 -7.87 3.36
C ASP A 52 12.19 -6.35 3.20
N LYS A 53 12.01 -5.83 1.97
CA LYS A 53 12.06 -4.39 1.67
C LYS A 53 10.76 -3.68 2.03
N GLY A 54 10.87 -2.56 2.75
CA GLY A 54 9.74 -1.72 3.15
C GLY A 54 9.20 -0.82 2.03
N PHE A 55 7.88 -0.83 1.83
CA PHE A 55 7.18 0.08 0.93
C PHE A 55 6.00 0.76 1.63
N ALA A 56 5.45 1.81 1.01
CA ALA A 56 4.28 2.47 1.59
C ALA A 56 3.08 1.49 1.61
N PRO A 57 2.38 1.33 2.74
CA PRO A 57 1.28 0.38 2.86
C PRO A 57 0.05 0.79 2.05
N GLN A 58 -0.10 2.07 1.69
CA GLN A 58 -1.29 2.59 1.03
C GLN A 58 -2.55 2.24 1.83
N SER A 59 -3.62 1.87 1.14
CA SER A 59 -4.89 1.51 1.78
C SER A 59 -4.88 0.21 2.57
N THR A 60 -3.81 -0.60 2.54
CA THR A 60 -3.69 -1.71 3.50
C THR A 60 -3.58 -1.22 4.94
N PHE A 61 -3.11 0.02 5.14
CA PHE A 61 -3.05 0.66 6.44
C PHE A 61 -4.43 0.93 7.06
N LYS A 62 -5.52 0.78 6.30
CA LYS A 62 -6.87 0.82 6.87
C LYS A 62 -7.09 -0.32 7.88
N PHE A 63 -6.48 -1.48 7.66
CA PHE A 63 -6.54 -2.60 8.59
C PHE A 63 -5.99 -2.23 9.99
N PRO A 64 -4.72 -1.82 10.19
CA PRO A 64 -4.29 -1.37 11.50
C PRO A 64 -5.06 -0.15 11.99
N LEU A 65 -5.50 0.78 11.13
CA LEU A 65 -6.36 1.90 11.55
C LEU A 65 -7.72 1.45 12.10
N ALA A 66 -8.31 0.37 11.58
CA ALA A 66 -9.55 -0.18 12.10
C ALA A 66 -9.33 -0.70 13.53
N VAL A 67 -8.21 -1.43 13.74
CA VAL A 67 -7.81 -1.88 15.08
C VAL A 67 -7.66 -0.69 16.03
N MET A 68 -6.95 0.37 15.63
CA MET A 68 -6.80 1.59 16.43
C MET A 68 -8.15 2.27 16.71
N GLY A 69 -8.99 2.39 15.68
CA GLY A 69 -10.26 3.12 15.75
C GLY A 69 -11.27 2.43 16.67
N TYR A 70 -11.35 1.10 16.63
CA TYR A 70 -12.20 0.35 17.55
C TYR A 70 -11.65 0.33 18.97
N ASP A 71 -10.33 0.16 19.14
CA ASP A 71 -9.71 0.17 20.47
C ASP A 71 -9.85 1.53 21.18
N ALA A 72 -9.70 2.63 20.44
CA ALA A 72 -9.92 3.98 20.95
C ALA A 72 -11.40 4.34 21.10
N GLY A 73 -12.32 3.46 20.72
CA GLY A 73 -13.77 3.70 20.76
C GLY A 73 -14.26 4.79 19.80
N ILE A 74 -13.47 5.15 18.78
CA ILE A 74 -13.89 6.08 17.72
C ILE A 74 -14.88 5.39 16.79
N LEU A 75 -14.57 4.14 16.43
CA LEU A 75 -15.45 3.23 15.71
C LEU A 75 -16.21 2.39 16.73
N LYS A 76 -17.49 2.13 16.49
CA LYS A 76 -18.39 1.47 17.46
C LYS A 76 -18.76 0.06 17.02
N ASP A 77 -19.17 -0.07 15.78
CA ASP A 77 -19.56 -1.32 15.12
C ASP A 77 -19.39 -1.17 13.60
N ALA A 78 -19.89 -2.14 12.83
CA ALA A 78 -19.71 -2.19 11.38
C ALA A 78 -20.32 -1.00 10.62
N THR A 79 -21.32 -0.32 11.17
CA THR A 79 -22.06 0.77 10.51
C THR A 79 -22.00 2.10 11.27
N THR A 80 -21.33 2.12 12.44
CA THR A 80 -21.26 3.27 13.33
C THR A 80 -19.81 3.62 13.70
N PRO A 81 -19.40 4.89 13.57
CA PRO A 81 -20.19 6.03 13.13
C PRO A 81 -20.29 6.13 11.61
N ARG A 82 -21.41 6.67 11.15
CA ARG A 82 -21.61 7.09 9.77
C ARG A 82 -21.29 8.58 9.65
N TRP A 83 -20.31 8.93 8.82
CA TRP A 83 -19.88 10.32 8.60
C TRP A 83 -20.24 10.77 7.20
N GLU A 84 -20.63 12.04 7.07
CA GLU A 84 -20.94 12.65 5.78
C GLU A 84 -19.67 13.15 5.10
N TYR A 85 -19.59 12.93 3.78
CA TYR A 85 -18.55 13.52 2.96
C TYR A 85 -18.68 15.04 2.92
N ARG A 86 -17.55 15.75 3.06
CA ARG A 86 -17.50 17.21 2.92
C ARG A 86 -16.75 17.64 1.67
N ALA A 87 -17.35 18.53 0.88
CA ALA A 87 -16.85 18.92 -0.43
C ALA A 87 -15.44 19.56 -0.39
N GLU A 88 -15.09 20.23 0.72
CA GLU A 88 -13.78 20.85 0.94
C GLU A 88 -12.62 19.85 0.95
N TRP A 89 -12.89 18.55 1.15
CA TRP A 89 -11.85 17.51 1.10
C TRP A 89 -11.41 17.17 -0.33
N LYS A 90 -12.14 17.65 -1.35
CA LYS A 90 -11.79 17.53 -2.79
C LYS A 90 -11.38 16.10 -3.18
N ARG A 91 -12.12 15.09 -2.71
CA ARG A 91 -11.84 13.69 -3.00
C ARG A 91 -12.38 13.28 -4.38
N PRO A 92 -11.82 12.23 -5.02
CA PRO A 92 -12.37 11.69 -6.26
C PRO A 92 -13.84 11.26 -6.10
N LYS A 93 -14.63 11.29 -7.18
CA LYS A 93 -16.07 11.02 -7.14
C LYS A 93 -16.43 9.71 -6.43
N ARG A 94 -15.61 8.67 -6.61
CA ARG A 94 -15.76 7.34 -5.95
C ARG A 94 -15.66 7.36 -4.42
N GLU A 95 -15.22 8.47 -3.82
CA GLU A 95 -15.11 8.62 -2.36
C GLU A 95 -16.10 9.67 -1.81
N GLN A 96 -16.92 10.29 -2.66
CA GLN A 96 -17.84 11.37 -2.27
C GLN A 96 -19.19 10.80 -1.82
N GLU A 97 -19.18 10.04 -0.74
CA GLU A 97 -20.38 9.39 -0.20
C GLU A 97 -20.38 9.38 1.32
N THR A 98 -21.56 9.32 1.92
CA THR A 98 -21.70 9.06 3.36
C THR A 98 -21.16 7.67 3.67
N THR A 99 -20.18 7.60 4.57
CA THR A 99 -19.37 6.41 4.80
C THR A 99 -19.48 5.93 6.24
N ASP A 100 -19.56 4.62 6.42
CA ASP A 100 -19.41 3.91 7.69
C ASP A 100 -18.20 2.95 7.65
N PRO A 101 -17.84 2.25 8.74
CA PRO A 101 -16.66 1.37 8.75
C PRO A 101 -16.67 0.27 7.68
N THR A 102 -17.84 -0.28 7.33
CA THR A 102 -17.97 -1.31 6.29
C THR A 102 -17.71 -0.73 4.91
N ILE A 103 -18.34 0.40 4.56
CA ILE A 103 -18.10 1.10 3.29
C ILE A 103 -16.63 1.55 3.21
N TRP A 104 -16.09 2.08 4.31
CA TRP A 104 -14.72 2.56 4.40
C TRP A 104 -13.70 1.49 3.99
N GLU A 105 -13.84 0.28 4.52
CA GLU A 105 -12.94 -0.82 4.22
C GLU A 105 -13.20 -1.42 2.83
N LYS A 106 -14.46 -1.58 2.43
CA LYS A 106 -14.86 -2.10 1.11
C LYS A 106 -14.37 -1.21 -0.03
N ASP A 107 -14.71 0.07 0.01
CA ASP A 107 -14.48 1.03 -1.09
C ASP A 107 -13.21 1.86 -0.91
N SER A 108 -12.50 1.62 0.19
CA SER A 108 -11.20 2.19 0.47
C SER A 108 -11.22 3.72 0.56
N ILE A 109 -12.20 4.24 1.30
CA ILE A 109 -12.47 5.67 1.45
C ILE A 109 -11.35 6.34 2.27
N VAL A 110 -10.53 7.21 1.65
CA VAL A 110 -9.33 7.74 2.32
C VAL A 110 -9.68 8.81 3.34
N TRP A 111 -10.66 9.66 3.06
CA TRP A 111 -11.03 10.75 3.97
C TRP A 111 -11.54 10.22 5.31
N TYR A 112 -12.15 9.03 5.34
CA TYR A 112 -12.62 8.39 6.58
C TYR A 112 -11.43 7.97 7.46
N SER A 113 -10.35 7.44 6.86
CA SER A 113 -9.07 7.20 7.57
C SER A 113 -8.46 8.48 8.13
N GLN A 114 -8.54 9.58 7.37
CA GLN A 114 -8.05 10.88 7.81
C GLN A 114 -8.87 11.43 8.98
N GLU A 115 -10.16 11.15 9.02
CA GLU A 115 -11.01 11.53 10.15
C GLU A 115 -10.75 10.67 11.40
N ILE A 116 -10.55 9.35 11.25
CA ILE A 116 -10.10 8.49 12.36
C ILE A 116 -8.82 9.04 12.98
N THR A 117 -7.82 9.34 12.15
CA THR A 117 -6.51 9.84 12.63
C THR A 117 -6.62 11.23 13.26
N ARG A 118 -7.44 12.14 12.72
CA ARG A 118 -7.73 13.43 13.38
C ARG A 118 -8.32 13.26 14.77
N ARG A 119 -9.26 12.32 14.95
CA ARG A 119 -9.89 12.02 16.25
C ARG A 119 -8.95 11.31 17.22
N LEU A 120 -8.05 10.46 16.72
CA LEU A 120 -6.98 9.87 17.53
C LEU A 120 -6.01 10.94 18.04
N GLY A 121 -5.66 11.90 17.17
CA GLY A 121 -4.59 12.85 17.40
C GLY A 121 -3.20 12.24 17.18
N LYS A 122 -2.20 13.11 16.99
CA LYS A 122 -0.84 12.74 16.59
C LYS A 122 -0.16 11.77 17.57
N GLU A 123 -0.31 12.02 18.86
CA GLU A 123 0.37 11.24 19.91
C GLU A 123 -0.13 9.79 19.96
N LYS A 124 -1.45 9.59 20.07
CA LYS A 124 -2.05 8.25 20.09
C LYS A 124 -1.83 7.51 18.78
N PHE A 125 -1.90 8.21 17.64
CA PHE A 125 -1.63 7.61 16.34
C PHE A 125 -0.20 7.05 16.25
N ALA A 126 0.79 7.83 16.68
CA ALA A 126 2.18 7.37 16.72
C ALA A 126 2.41 6.26 17.75
N ASP A 127 1.71 6.31 18.90
CA ASP A 127 1.79 5.27 19.92
C ASP A 127 1.29 3.92 19.41
N TYR A 128 0.11 3.87 18.79
CA TYR A 128 -0.40 2.64 18.18
C TYR A 128 0.54 2.09 17.11
N ALA A 129 1.05 2.94 16.21
CA ALA A 129 1.98 2.49 15.17
C ALA A 129 3.23 1.81 15.76
N ARG A 130 3.77 2.35 16.86
CA ARG A 130 4.90 1.75 17.59
C ARG A 130 4.52 0.46 18.31
N ARG A 131 3.42 0.45 19.07
CA ARG A 131 2.94 -0.73 19.82
C ARG A 131 2.52 -1.89 18.93
N PHE A 132 2.10 -1.59 17.70
CA PHE A 132 1.85 -2.61 16.69
C PHE A 132 3.12 -3.07 15.99
N GLU A 133 4.27 -2.42 16.24
CA GLU A 133 5.53 -2.66 15.53
C GLU A 133 5.29 -2.63 14.01
N TYR A 134 4.49 -1.65 13.56
CA TYR A 134 4.00 -1.62 12.18
C TYR A 134 5.07 -1.05 11.24
N GLY A 135 5.93 -1.95 10.74
CA GLY A 135 7.04 -1.59 9.86
C GLY A 135 8.02 -0.65 10.55
N ASN A 136 8.35 0.48 9.91
CA ASN A 136 9.20 1.51 10.51
C ASN A 136 8.49 2.41 11.53
N ALA A 137 7.17 2.24 11.73
CA ALA A 137 6.31 3.06 12.58
C ALA A 137 6.43 4.59 12.36
N ASP A 138 6.94 5.02 11.21
CA ASP A 138 7.20 6.44 10.94
C ASP A 138 5.96 7.13 10.40
N VAL A 139 5.19 7.74 11.31
CA VAL A 139 3.96 8.48 11.00
C VAL A 139 4.15 10.00 10.94
N ARG A 140 5.39 10.49 10.78
CA ARG A 140 5.68 11.93 10.80
C ARG A 140 5.32 12.66 9.51
N GLY A 141 5.12 11.92 8.42
CA GLY A 141 5.04 12.50 7.08
C GLY A 141 6.41 12.96 6.59
N VAL A 142 6.44 13.61 5.43
CA VAL A 142 7.66 14.16 4.83
C VAL A 142 7.59 15.67 4.93
N LYS A 143 8.56 16.28 5.62
CA LYS A 143 8.61 17.74 5.86
C LYS A 143 8.44 18.51 4.55
N GLY A 144 7.43 19.37 4.50
CA GLY A 144 7.12 20.20 3.33
C GLY A 144 6.45 19.47 2.16
N GLN A 145 6.09 18.19 2.31
CA GLN A 145 5.47 17.39 1.24
C GLN A 145 4.15 16.74 1.68
N THR A 146 4.11 16.13 2.87
CA THR A 146 2.93 15.41 3.37
C THR A 146 2.71 15.64 4.86
N ASP A 147 1.44 15.67 5.28
CA ASP A 147 1.05 15.71 6.68
C ASP A 147 1.08 14.31 7.30
N GLY A 148 1.87 14.13 8.36
CA GLY A 148 1.99 12.84 9.03
C GLY A 148 0.67 12.29 9.58
N LEU A 149 -0.19 13.17 10.09
CA LEU A 149 -1.46 12.74 10.69
C LEU A 149 -2.42 12.14 9.65
N THR A 150 -2.46 12.72 8.44
CA THR A 150 -3.48 12.39 7.43
C THR A 150 -2.92 11.73 6.17
N GLU A 151 -1.60 11.62 6.02
CA GLU A 151 -0.96 11.16 4.78
C GLU A 151 0.24 10.22 4.99
N ALA A 152 0.65 9.89 6.21
CA ALA A 152 1.85 9.06 6.47
C ALA A 152 1.89 7.72 5.69
N TRP A 153 0.72 7.11 5.44
CA TRP A 153 0.60 5.84 4.70
C TRP A 153 0.49 6.00 3.17
N LEU A 154 0.30 7.23 2.67
CA LEU A 154 0.01 7.55 1.27
C LEU A 154 1.29 7.91 0.50
N MET A 155 2.09 6.90 0.12
CA MET A 155 3.40 7.12 -0.54
C MET A 155 4.32 8.07 0.25
N SER A 156 4.26 8.01 1.58
CA SER A 156 4.89 8.97 2.49
C SER A 156 5.90 8.25 3.42
N SER A 157 6.06 8.71 4.66
CA SER A 157 7.06 8.26 5.63
C SER A 157 6.90 6.81 6.09
N LEU A 158 5.67 6.32 6.23
CA LEU A 158 5.40 5.00 6.76
C LEU A 158 5.75 3.93 5.72
N LYS A 159 6.58 2.96 6.12
CA LYS A 159 7.02 1.84 5.28
C LYS A 159 6.89 0.52 6.03
N ILE A 160 6.45 -0.52 5.34
CA ILE A 160 6.36 -1.89 5.85
C ILE A 160 6.71 -2.88 4.73
N SER A 161 7.37 -3.98 5.09
CA SER A 161 7.76 -5.04 4.16
C SER A 161 6.66 -6.10 4.01
N GLY A 162 6.81 -7.03 3.06
CA GLY A 162 5.89 -8.16 2.91
C GLY A 162 5.90 -9.06 4.15
N ASP A 163 7.10 -9.34 4.68
CA ASP A 163 7.27 -10.08 5.93
C ASP A 163 6.61 -9.35 7.11
N GLY A 164 6.76 -8.02 7.20
CA GLY A 164 6.15 -7.21 8.26
C GLY A 164 4.63 -7.16 8.19
N GLN A 165 4.05 -7.12 6.98
CA GLN A 165 2.59 -7.21 6.80
C GLN A 165 2.08 -8.58 7.27
N ALA A 166 2.73 -9.67 6.85
CA ALA A 166 2.33 -11.03 7.26
C ALA A 166 2.44 -11.23 8.78
N ASP A 167 3.50 -10.72 9.40
CA ASP A 167 3.66 -10.75 10.86
C ASP A 167 2.56 -9.96 11.60
N PHE A 168 2.28 -8.72 11.17
CA PHE A 168 1.20 -7.93 11.76
C PHE A 168 -0.14 -8.68 11.70
N VAL A 169 -0.49 -9.25 10.55
CA VAL A 169 -1.74 -10.02 10.40
C VAL A 169 -1.70 -11.28 11.28
N ARG A 170 -0.56 -11.98 11.38
CA ARG A 170 -0.41 -13.13 12.27
C ARG A 170 -0.67 -12.76 13.72
N ARG A 171 -0.10 -11.65 14.20
CA ARG A 171 -0.36 -11.16 15.55
C ARG A 171 -1.80 -10.74 15.74
N PHE A 172 -2.44 -10.16 14.72
CA PHE A 172 -3.87 -9.84 14.77
C PHE A 172 -4.73 -11.11 14.93
N VAL A 173 -4.60 -12.10 14.03
CA VAL A 173 -5.48 -13.29 14.04
C VAL A 173 -5.26 -14.21 15.25
N ASN A 174 -4.12 -14.07 15.93
CA ASN A 174 -3.79 -14.77 17.18
C ASN A 174 -4.03 -13.92 18.43
N ARG A 175 -4.67 -12.76 18.29
CA ARG A 175 -5.00 -11.83 19.39
C ARG A 175 -3.79 -11.42 20.23
N LYS A 176 -2.66 -11.15 19.57
CA LYS A 176 -1.37 -10.75 20.18
C LYS A 176 -1.06 -9.27 20.08
N LEU A 177 -1.94 -8.47 19.47
CA LEU A 177 -1.83 -7.01 19.53
C LEU A 177 -2.31 -6.49 20.90
N PRO A 178 -1.69 -5.43 21.45
CA PRO A 178 -2.03 -4.90 22.77
C PRO A 178 -3.28 -4.00 22.71
N VAL A 179 -4.44 -4.59 22.39
CA VAL A 179 -5.75 -3.91 22.24
C VAL A 179 -6.87 -4.74 22.87
N SER A 180 -8.04 -4.12 23.01
CA SER A 180 -9.25 -4.76 23.53
C SER A 180 -9.70 -5.96 22.68
N SER A 181 -10.35 -6.93 23.34
CA SER A 181 -10.97 -8.08 22.67
C SER A 181 -12.03 -7.67 21.64
N GLU A 182 -12.72 -6.56 21.90
CA GLU A 182 -13.69 -5.95 20.98
C GLU A 182 -13.04 -5.43 19.70
N ALA A 183 -11.85 -4.81 19.79
CA ALA A 183 -11.15 -4.29 18.61
C ALA A 183 -10.83 -5.39 17.60
N PHE A 184 -10.45 -6.60 18.06
CA PHE A 184 -10.28 -7.75 17.20
C PHE A 184 -11.58 -8.12 16.48
N ALA A 185 -12.65 -8.39 17.25
CA ALA A 185 -13.92 -8.85 16.68
C ALA A 185 -14.54 -7.84 15.71
N LYS A 186 -14.51 -6.54 16.06
CA LYS A 186 -15.08 -5.47 15.23
C LYS A 186 -14.23 -5.19 13.99
N THR A 187 -12.91 -5.35 14.07
CA THR A 187 -12.05 -5.27 12.88
C THR A 187 -12.31 -6.45 11.94
N GLU A 188 -12.36 -7.69 12.47
CA GLU A 188 -12.69 -8.88 11.67
C GLU A 188 -14.02 -8.74 10.92
N ALA A 189 -15.01 -8.09 11.54
CA ALA A 189 -16.33 -7.88 10.95
C ALA A 189 -16.37 -6.93 9.74
N VAL A 190 -15.39 -6.02 9.60
CA VAL A 190 -15.39 -5.01 8.52
C VAL A 190 -14.34 -5.25 7.44
N ILE A 191 -13.33 -6.11 7.69
CA ILE A 191 -12.35 -6.44 6.66
C ILE A 191 -13.04 -7.18 5.50
N PRO A 192 -12.83 -6.77 4.24
CA PRO A 192 -13.51 -7.35 3.09
C PRO A 192 -13.25 -8.85 2.94
N GLN A 193 -14.30 -9.58 2.51
CA GLN A 193 -14.29 -11.03 2.36
C GLN A 193 -14.36 -11.43 0.88
N PHE A 194 -13.67 -12.51 0.53
CA PHE A 194 -13.61 -13.08 -0.80
C PHE A 194 -13.60 -14.62 -0.70
N SER A 195 -14.06 -15.30 -1.74
CA SER A 195 -13.92 -16.75 -1.86
C SER A 195 -12.72 -17.09 -2.75
N ALA A 196 -11.96 -18.10 -2.36
CA ALA A 196 -10.96 -18.75 -3.20
C ALA A 196 -11.40 -20.19 -3.51
N ALA A 197 -10.74 -20.82 -4.49
CA ALA A 197 -11.01 -22.22 -4.81
C ALA A 197 -10.71 -23.16 -3.64
N ASP A 198 -11.17 -24.40 -3.73
CA ASP A 198 -11.03 -25.44 -2.71
C ASP A 198 -11.66 -25.08 -1.34
N GLY A 199 -12.61 -24.13 -1.29
CA GLY A 199 -13.36 -23.79 -0.07
C GLY A 199 -12.65 -22.83 0.88
N TRP A 200 -11.60 -22.16 0.42
CA TRP A 200 -10.91 -21.14 1.22
C TRP A 200 -11.73 -19.84 1.29
N GLN A 201 -11.96 -19.36 2.51
CA GLN A 201 -12.52 -18.03 2.77
C GLN A 201 -11.40 -17.05 3.07
N VAL A 202 -11.33 -15.95 2.33
CA VAL A 202 -10.25 -14.97 2.37
C VAL A 202 -10.77 -13.67 2.95
N HIS A 203 -10.09 -13.14 3.95
CA HIS A 203 -10.28 -11.79 4.47
C HIS A 203 -9.06 -10.97 4.11
N GLY A 204 -9.24 -9.81 3.49
CA GLY A 204 -8.06 -9.02 3.15
C GLY A 204 -8.31 -7.62 2.65
N LYS A 205 -7.25 -6.83 2.68
CA LYS A 205 -7.26 -5.43 2.28
C LYS A 205 -6.30 -5.19 1.13
N THR A 206 -6.80 -4.48 0.12
CA THR A 206 -6.02 -3.98 -1.01
C THR A 206 -5.40 -2.62 -0.73
N GLY A 207 -4.25 -2.34 -1.34
CA GLY A 207 -3.62 -1.01 -1.33
C GLY A 207 -2.95 -0.70 -2.66
N SER A 208 -3.20 0.48 -3.22
CA SER A 208 -2.60 0.90 -4.49
C SER A 208 -2.03 2.31 -4.38
N GLY A 209 -0.90 2.55 -5.04
CA GLY A 209 -0.30 3.88 -5.13
C GLY A 209 0.75 3.97 -6.23
N ARG A 210 0.78 5.10 -6.95
CA ARG A 210 1.79 5.36 -7.97
C ARG A 210 3.14 5.64 -7.32
N MET A 211 4.19 4.99 -7.81
CA MET A 211 5.54 5.12 -7.29
C MET A 211 6.06 6.54 -7.47
N ARG A 212 6.95 6.95 -6.56
CA ARG A 212 7.61 8.26 -6.56
C ARG A 212 9.12 8.08 -6.54
N THR A 213 9.80 8.89 -7.32
CA THR A 213 11.26 9.06 -7.29
C THR A 213 11.70 9.65 -5.95
N LYS A 214 13.02 9.61 -5.67
CA LYS A 214 13.59 10.29 -4.49
C LYS A 214 13.27 11.78 -4.41
N ALA A 215 13.05 12.43 -5.56
CA ALA A 215 12.66 13.83 -5.65
C ALA A 215 11.14 14.06 -5.48
N GLY A 216 10.36 13.04 -5.13
CA GLY A 216 8.92 13.12 -4.89
C GLY A 216 8.05 13.14 -6.16
N LYS A 217 8.66 13.19 -7.35
CA LYS A 217 7.95 13.13 -8.64
C LYS A 217 7.46 11.71 -8.93
N PHE A 218 6.38 11.56 -9.68
CA PHE A 218 5.93 10.24 -10.16
C PHE A 218 7.03 9.56 -10.98
N ASP A 219 7.22 8.27 -10.72
CA ASP A 219 8.23 7.44 -11.38
C ASP A 219 7.60 6.69 -12.55
N GLY A 220 7.42 7.39 -13.67
CA GLY A 220 6.75 6.86 -14.86
C GLY A 220 5.38 6.28 -14.52
N ASP A 221 5.01 5.17 -15.17
CA ASP A 221 3.79 4.42 -14.89
C ASP A 221 4.05 3.29 -13.89
N SER A 222 5.04 3.39 -13.02
CA SER A 222 5.30 2.39 -11.99
C SER A 222 4.28 2.53 -10.86
N TRP A 223 3.55 1.45 -10.57
CA TRP A 223 2.55 1.38 -9.51
C TRP A 223 2.86 0.27 -8.54
N LEU A 224 2.54 0.52 -7.27
CA LEU A 224 2.57 -0.46 -6.20
C LEU A 224 1.14 -0.95 -5.92
N GLY A 225 0.97 -2.26 -5.85
CA GLY A 225 -0.25 -2.97 -5.48
C GLY A 225 0.01 -3.96 -4.36
N TRP A 226 -0.76 -3.85 -3.28
CA TRP A 226 -0.79 -4.77 -2.15
C TRP A 226 -2.10 -5.54 -2.09
N PHE A 227 -2.02 -6.78 -1.60
CA PHE A 227 -3.13 -7.48 -0.97
C PHE A 227 -2.62 -8.23 0.27
N VAL A 228 -3.19 -7.92 1.43
CA VAL A 228 -2.75 -8.44 2.74
C VAL A 228 -3.94 -8.92 3.56
N GLY A 229 -3.77 -9.99 4.32
CA GLY A 229 -4.91 -10.59 5.04
C GLY A 229 -4.67 -12.00 5.51
N TRP A 230 -5.76 -12.72 5.78
CA TRP A 230 -5.73 -14.12 6.17
C TRP A 230 -6.74 -14.92 5.38
N ALA A 231 -6.53 -16.23 5.31
CA ALA A 231 -7.48 -17.16 4.73
C ALA A 231 -7.72 -18.33 5.69
N GLN A 232 -8.92 -18.88 5.65
CA GLN A 232 -9.32 -19.98 6.52
C GLN A 232 -10.10 -21.06 5.76
N LYS A 233 -9.85 -22.31 6.13
CA LYS A 233 -10.52 -23.51 5.62
C LYS A 233 -10.43 -24.61 6.66
N ASP A 234 -11.56 -25.23 7.00
CA ASP A 234 -11.63 -26.42 7.89
C ASP A 234 -10.80 -26.28 9.19
N GLY A 235 -10.87 -25.11 9.83
CA GLY A 235 -10.11 -24.78 11.05
C GLY A 235 -8.65 -24.37 10.82
N ARG A 236 -8.07 -24.65 9.66
CA ARG A 236 -6.73 -24.16 9.27
C ARG A 236 -6.79 -22.70 8.89
N LYS A 237 -5.85 -21.90 9.41
CA LYS A 237 -5.70 -20.47 9.10
C LYS A 237 -4.30 -20.19 8.59
N VAL A 238 -4.20 -19.43 7.49
CA VAL A 238 -2.95 -18.91 6.96
C VAL A 238 -3.03 -17.39 6.88
N VAL A 239 -1.91 -16.71 7.02
CA VAL A 239 -1.80 -15.26 6.79
C VAL A 239 -0.94 -14.98 5.57
N PHE A 240 -1.20 -13.88 4.88
CA PHE A 240 -0.50 -13.57 3.65
C PHE A 240 -0.23 -12.08 3.47
N ALA A 241 0.78 -11.81 2.65
CA ALA A 241 1.03 -10.52 2.03
C ALA A 241 1.54 -10.73 0.60
N ARG A 242 0.88 -10.13 -0.39
CA ARG A 242 1.38 -10.05 -1.77
C ARG A 242 1.57 -8.60 -2.18
N LEU A 243 2.71 -8.34 -2.81
CA LEU A 243 3.11 -7.05 -3.37
C LEU A 243 3.51 -7.22 -4.83
N ASN A 244 3.01 -6.34 -5.69
CA ASN A 244 3.52 -6.11 -7.02
C ASN A 244 3.91 -4.63 -7.17
N ILE A 245 5.09 -4.37 -7.70
CA ILE A 245 5.50 -3.06 -8.20
C ILE A 245 5.92 -3.24 -9.65
N GLN A 246 5.23 -2.58 -10.56
CA GLN A 246 5.50 -2.69 -12.00
C GLN A 246 4.82 -1.56 -12.76
N ASP A 247 5.17 -1.42 -14.03
CA ASP A 247 4.41 -0.56 -14.93
C ASP A 247 2.96 -1.04 -15.03
N TRP A 248 2.03 -0.11 -14.86
CA TRP A 248 0.60 -0.40 -14.85
C TRP A 248 -0.19 0.70 -15.56
N LYS A 249 -0.93 0.31 -16.59
CA LYS A 249 -1.68 1.22 -17.49
C LYS A 249 -3.17 0.89 -17.58
N SER A 250 -3.67 -0.06 -16.77
CA SER A 250 -5.09 -0.38 -16.72
C SER A 250 -5.86 0.70 -15.96
N GLU A 251 -7.15 0.87 -16.29
CA GLU A 251 -8.09 1.68 -15.52
C GLU A 251 -8.34 1.07 -14.13
N GLU A 252 -8.30 -0.25 -14.01
CA GLU A 252 -8.41 -0.92 -12.72
C GLU A 252 -7.11 -0.77 -11.91
N PRO A 253 -7.20 -0.54 -10.59
CA PRO A 253 -6.01 -0.47 -9.75
C PRO A 253 -5.20 -1.78 -9.78
N ILE A 254 -3.86 -1.68 -9.86
CA ILE A 254 -2.94 -2.83 -9.75
C ILE A 254 -3.19 -3.72 -8.52
N SER A 255 -3.77 -3.15 -7.45
CA SER A 255 -4.12 -3.91 -6.26
C SER A 255 -5.24 -4.93 -6.48
N PHE A 256 -6.10 -4.75 -7.49
CA PHE A 256 -7.12 -5.75 -7.85
C PHE A 256 -6.46 -6.94 -8.52
N PHE A 257 -5.58 -6.70 -9.50
CA PHE A 257 -4.72 -7.74 -10.07
C PHE A 257 -3.91 -8.48 -8.99
N THR A 258 -3.34 -7.73 -8.03
CA THR A 258 -2.58 -8.31 -6.91
C THR A 258 -3.44 -9.20 -6.01
N ARG A 259 -4.68 -8.79 -5.73
CA ARG A 259 -5.67 -9.58 -4.98
C ARG A 259 -6.07 -10.83 -5.74
N ASP A 260 -6.52 -10.66 -6.98
CA ASP A 260 -7.13 -11.73 -7.77
C ASP A 260 -6.11 -12.82 -8.12
N SER A 261 -4.87 -12.43 -8.42
CA SER A 261 -3.77 -13.39 -8.59
C SER A 261 -3.47 -14.17 -7.32
N LEU A 262 -3.46 -13.53 -6.13
CA LEU A 262 -3.23 -14.26 -4.89
C LEU A 262 -4.38 -15.22 -4.58
N ILE A 263 -5.62 -14.79 -4.75
CA ILE A 263 -6.82 -15.62 -4.53
C ILE A 263 -6.77 -16.86 -5.45
N ALA A 264 -6.38 -16.69 -6.71
CA ALA A 264 -6.24 -17.79 -7.66
C ALA A 264 -5.10 -18.76 -7.30
N ASP A 265 -3.96 -18.23 -6.82
CA ASP A 265 -2.79 -19.04 -6.48
C ASP A 265 -2.91 -19.73 -5.11
N LEU A 266 -3.68 -19.15 -4.18
CA LEU A 266 -3.71 -19.51 -2.77
C LEU A 266 -3.79 -21.03 -2.54
N PRO A 267 -4.71 -21.80 -3.15
CA PRO A 267 -4.84 -23.23 -2.87
C PRO A 267 -3.61 -24.06 -3.29
N LYS A 268 -2.79 -23.56 -4.22
CA LYS A 268 -1.53 -24.21 -4.61
C LYS A 268 -0.39 -23.88 -3.67
N LEU A 269 -0.35 -22.64 -3.16
CA LEU A 269 0.73 -22.12 -2.32
C LEU A 269 0.63 -22.54 -0.85
N VAL A 270 -0.54 -23.03 -0.42
CA VAL A 270 -0.80 -23.45 0.98
C VAL A 270 -0.80 -24.96 1.17
N LYS A 271 -0.45 -25.73 0.13
CA LYS A 271 -0.37 -27.19 0.21
C LYS A 271 0.74 -27.62 1.17
#